data_AF-A0A2Y9C2V1-F1
#
_entry.id   AF-A0A2Y9C2V1-F1
#
_cell.length_a   1.000
_cell.length_b   1.000
_cell.length_c   1.000
_cell.angle_alpha   90.00
_cell.angle_beta   90.00
_cell.angle_gamma   90.00
#
_symmetry.space_group_name_H-M   'P 1'
#
loop_
_entity.id
_entity.type
_entity.pdbx_description
1 polymer ?
#
loop_
_entity_poly.entity_id
_entity_poly.type
_entity_poly.pdbx_seq_one_letter_code
_entity_poly.pdbx_strand_id
1 'polypeptide(L)'
;MKYENRNPRVLLSILWIFVILNFFARDIHEFGRPGLLEQMISGTIDGVVVTDILMLLGGIMIEIPILMTVLALLLPSGANRWANIGVGLLTMAMIVAMNLKPDLDNVFFMGIQLIALIAIVGIAWRWQTPERTDAMTPQMRGV
;
A
#
# COMPACT_ATOMS: atom_id res chain seq x y z
N MET A 1 15.31 -8.56 24.91
CA MET A 1 15.29 -7.70 23.70
C MET A 1 14.07 -6.80 23.77
N LYS A 2 14.25 -5.54 24.19
CA LYS A 2 13.19 -4.52 24.15
C LYS A 2 13.26 -3.83 22.79
N TYR A 3 12.19 -3.91 22.00
CA TYR A 3 12.04 -3.22 20.72
C TYR A 3 11.76 -1.73 20.95
N GLU A 4 12.71 -1.02 21.55
CA GLU A 4 12.50 0.32 22.14
C GLU A 4 12.43 1.45 21.10
N ASN A 5 12.68 1.24 19.81
CA ASN A 5 12.57 2.32 18.80
C ASN A 5 12.21 1.78 17.41
N ARG A 6 10.92 1.51 17.14
CA ARG A 6 10.48 1.21 15.77
C ARG A 6 10.46 2.51 14.97
N ASN A 7 11.47 2.74 14.12
CA ASN A 7 11.45 3.84 13.16
C ASN A 7 10.22 3.68 12.24
N PRO A 8 9.21 4.58 12.31
CA PRO A 8 7.96 4.42 11.55
C PRO A 8 8.19 4.30 10.05
N ARG A 9 9.25 4.94 9.53
CA ARG A 9 9.64 4.88 8.11
C ARG A 9 9.96 3.45 7.67
N VAL A 10 10.80 2.77 8.45
CA VAL A 10 11.23 1.39 8.16
C VAL A 10 10.04 0.45 8.26
N LEU A 11 9.19 0.63 9.29
CA LEU A 11 8.02 -0.20 9.45
C LEU A 11 7.01 -0.02 8.31
N LEU A 12 6.75 1.22 7.89
CA LEU A 12 5.88 1.53 6.74
C LEU A 12 6.44 0.93 5.44
N SER A 13 7.74 1.08 5.19
CA SER A 13 8.43 0.50 4.03
C SER A 13 8.27 -1.03 3.98
N ILE A 14 8.51 -1.71 5.11
CA ILE A 14 8.34 -3.17 5.23
C ILE A 14 6.89 -3.59 5.00
N LEU A 15 5.92 -2.82 5.50
CA LEU A 15 4.50 -3.12 5.27
C LEU A 15 4.12 -2.96 3.80
N TRP A 16 4.66 -1.98 3.08
CA TRP A 16 4.46 -1.88 1.63
C TRP A 16 5.07 -3.04 0.87
N ILE A 17 6.28 -3.49 1.26
CA ILE A 17 6.89 -4.71 0.70
C ILE A 17 5.98 -5.92 0.95
N PHE A 18 5.43 -6.05 2.17
CA PHE A 18 4.50 -7.12 2.50
C PHE A 18 3.24 -7.06 1.62
N VAL A 19 2.66 -5.88 1.39
CA VAL A 19 1.52 -5.69 0.49
C VAL A 19 1.86 -6.15 -0.94
N ILE A 20 3.00 -5.75 -1.48
CA ILE A 20 3.46 -6.14 -2.83
C ILE A 20 3.65 -7.65 -2.94
N LEU A 21 4.27 -8.28 -1.93
CA LEU A 21 4.43 -9.73 -1.90
C LEU A 21 3.08 -10.46 -1.89
N ASN A 22 2.06 -9.91 -1.22
CA ASN A 22 0.72 -10.48 -1.25
C ASN A 22 0.03 -10.29 -2.61
N PHE A 23 0.23 -9.14 -3.29
CA PHE A 23 -0.23 -8.97 -4.68
C PHE A 23 0.38 -10.04 -5.59
N PHE A 24 1.70 -10.21 -5.57
CA PHE A 24 2.35 -11.23 -6.39
C PHE A 24 1.95 -12.65 -6.00
N ALA A 25 1.81 -12.95 -4.71
CA ALA A 25 1.36 -14.26 -4.27
C ALA A 25 -0.05 -14.57 -4.79
N ARG A 26 -0.96 -13.59 -4.75
CA ARG A 26 -2.31 -13.71 -5.29
C ARG A 26 -2.28 -13.92 -6.80
N ASP A 27 -1.54 -13.09 -7.54
CA ASP A 27 -1.52 -13.16 -9.01
C ASP A 27 -0.88 -14.47 -9.50
N ILE A 28 0.14 -14.98 -8.80
CA ILE A 28 0.73 -16.30 -9.09
C ILE A 28 -0.26 -17.42 -8.75
N HIS A 29 -0.97 -17.31 -7.61
CA HIS A 29 -1.99 -18.29 -7.22
C HIS A 29 -3.11 -18.39 -8.27
N GLU A 30 -3.51 -17.26 -8.84
CA GLU A 30 -4.56 -17.18 -9.87
C GLU A 30 -4.24 -18.05 -11.10
N PHE A 31 -2.97 -18.27 -11.44
CA PHE A 31 -2.59 -19.18 -12.53
C PHE A 31 -3.04 -20.63 -12.33
N GLY A 32 -3.34 -21.04 -11.10
CA GLY A 32 -3.94 -22.33 -10.79
C GLY A 32 -5.45 -22.40 -11.06
N ARG A 33 -6.11 -21.26 -11.34
CA ARG A 33 -7.56 -21.19 -11.57
C ARG A 33 -7.94 -21.92 -12.86
N PRO A 34 -8.86 -22.90 -12.81
CA PRO A 34 -9.31 -23.60 -14.01
C PRO A 34 -9.86 -22.65 -15.07
N GLY A 35 -9.41 -22.81 -16.32
CA GLY A 35 -9.87 -22.00 -17.46
C GLY A 35 -9.20 -20.64 -17.60
N LEU A 36 -8.32 -20.21 -16.67
CA LEU A 36 -7.67 -18.90 -16.78
C LEU A 36 -6.70 -18.84 -17.97
N LEU A 37 -5.92 -19.88 -18.23
CA LEU A 37 -4.95 -19.88 -19.33
C LEU A 37 -5.65 -19.73 -20.69
N GLU A 38 -6.76 -20.43 -20.90
CA GLU A 38 -7.58 -20.32 -22.11
C GLU A 38 -8.16 -18.91 -22.26
N GLN A 39 -8.62 -18.31 -21.16
CA GLN A 39 -9.08 -16.92 -21.13
C GLN A 39 -7.97 -15.93 -21.49
N MET A 40 -6.76 -16.10 -20.93
CA MET A 40 -5.60 -15.27 -21.26
C MET A 40 -5.25 -15.35 -22.76
N ILE A 41 -5.25 -16.55 -23.34
CA ILE A 41 -5.01 -16.75 -24.79
C ILE A 41 -6.09 -16.08 -25.63
N SER A 42 -7.35 -16.10 -25.18
CA SER A 42 -8.45 -15.45 -25.89
C SER A 42 -8.41 -13.91 -25.82
N GLY A 43 -7.57 -13.34 -24.93
CA GLY A 43 -7.53 -11.91 -24.65
C GLY A 43 -8.76 -11.39 -23.87
N THR A 44 -9.57 -12.28 -23.30
CA THR A 44 -10.76 -11.94 -22.52
C THR A 44 -10.75 -12.70 -21.20
N ILE A 45 -10.64 -11.99 -20.08
CA ILE A 45 -10.60 -12.57 -18.73
C ILE A 45 -11.88 -12.19 -18.00
N ASP A 46 -12.60 -13.18 -17.47
CA ASP A 46 -13.87 -13.00 -16.75
C ASP A 46 -14.89 -12.11 -17.51
N GLY A 47 -14.90 -12.23 -18.85
CA GLY A 47 -15.79 -11.48 -19.74
C GLY A 47 -15.31 -10.05 -20.06
N VAL A 48 -14.13 -9.65 -19.58
CA VAL A 48 -13.52 -8.34 -19.85
C VAL A 48 -12.41 -8.48 -20.89
N VAL A 49 -12.50 -7.72 -21.97
CA VAL A 49 -11.46 -7.66 -23.00
C VAL A 49 -10.22 -6.97 -22.44
N VAL A 50 -9.07 -7.63 -22.52
CA VAL A 50 -7.78 -7.10 -22.12
C VAL A 50 -7.31 -6.12 -23.19
N THR A 51 -7.29 -4.83 -22.85
CA THR A 51 -6.83 -3.75 -23.73
C THR A 51 -5.50 -3.16 -23.25
N ASP A 52 -4.76 -2.50 -24.15
CA ASP A 52 -3.51 -1.83 -23.79
C ASP A 52 -3.69 -0.80 -22.66
N ILE A 53 -4.83 -0.10 -22.65
CA ILE A 53 -5.16 0.86 -21.59
C ILE A 53 -5.39 0.14 -20.26
N LEU A 54 -6.11 -0.99 -20.27
CA LEU A 54 -6.33 -1.78 -19.06
C LEU A 54 -5.02 -2.32 -18.50
N MET A 55 -4.13 -2.80 -19.39
CA MET A 55 -2.79 -3.25 -19.03
C MET A 55 -1.95 -2.14 -18.39
N LEU A 56 -1.97 -0.93 -18.97
CA LEU A 56 -1.28 0.24 -18.43
C LEU A 56 -1.83 0.63 -17.05
N LEU A 57 -3.16 0.65 -16.88
CA LEU A 57 -3.80 0.96 -15.59
C LEU A 57 -3.43 -0.07 -14.52
N GLY A 58 -3.38 -1.36 -14.85
CA GLY A 58 -2.90 -2.41 -13.95
C GLY A 58 -1.44 -2.22 -13.54
N GLY A 59 -0.58 -1.85 -14.48
CA GLY A 59 0.83 -1.52 -14.20
C GLY A 59 0.98 -0.31 -13.27
N ILE A 60 0.28 0.79 -13.55
CA ILE A 60 0.30 1.98 -12.67
C ILE A 60 -0.19 1.64 -11.26
N MET A 61 -1.22 0.80 -11.15
CA MET A 61 -1.76 0.38 -9.86
C MET A 61 -0.74 -0.32 -8.98
N ILE A 62 0.10 -1.22 -9.54
CA ILE A 62 1.14 -1.92 -8.77
C ILE A 62 2.38 -1.05 -8.53
N GLU A 63 2.65 -0.07 -9.39
CA GLU A 63 3.81 0.80 -9.23
C GLU A 63 3.66 1.76 -8.04
N ILE A 64 2.42 2.15 -7.71
CA ILE A 64 2.12 2.99 -6.55
C ILE A 64 2.64 2.38 -5.22
N PRO A 65 2.27 1.14 -4.82
CA PRO A 65 2.82 0.53 -3.61
C PRO A 65 4.33 0.27 -3.71
N ILE A 66 4.86 -0.04 -4.90
CA ILE A 66 6.32 -0.18 -5.12
C ILE A 66 7.03 1.13 -4.78
N LEU A 67 6.58 2.26 -5.32
CA LEU A 67 7.13 3.57 -5.00
C LEU A 67 7.05 3.89 -3.51
N MET A 68 5.96 3.50 -2.85
CA MET A 68 5.79 3.72 -1.42
C MET A 68 6.82 2.98 -0.55
N THR A 69 7.39 1.85 -1.01
CA THR A 69 8.49 1.18 -0.29
C THR A 69 9.69 2.10 -0.10
N VAL A 70 10.00 2.92 -1.11
CA VAL A 70 11.11 3.86 -1.12
C VAL A 70 10.69 5.19 -0.50
N LEU A 71 9.53 5.73 -0.90
CA LEU A 71 9.04 7.02 -0.42
C LEU A 71 8.77 7.04 1.09
N ALA A 72 8.35 5.91 1.67
CA ALA A 72 8.22 5.78 3.12
C ALA A 72 9.54 6.01 3.87
N LEU A 73 10.69 5.78 3.22
CA LEU A 73 12.02 6.04 3.81
C LEU A 73 12.47 7.48 3.57
N LEU A 74 12.20 8.02 2.38
CA LEU A 74 12.79 9.29 1.91
C LEU A 74 11.96 10.53 2.24
N LEU A 75 10.62 10.44 2.29
CA LEU A 75 9.78 11.63 2.43
C LEU A 75 9.93 12.31 3.82
N PRO A 76 9.86 13.65 3.91
CA PRO A 76 9.72 14.36 5.18
C PRO A 76 8.51 13.86 5.98
N SER A 77 8.58 13.85 7.32
CA SER A 77 7.58 13.19 8.17
C SER A 77 6.13 13.62 7.88
N GLY A 78 5.88 14.92 7.67
CA GLY A 78 4.56 15.43 7.32
C GLY A 78 4.02 14.90 5.99
N ALA A 79 4.83 14.99 4.93
CA ALA A 79 4.44 14.48 3.60
C ALA A 79 4.29 12.95 3.61
N ASN A 80 5.19 12.25 4.30
CA ASN A 80 5.21 10.80 4.43
C ASN A 80 3.93 10.28 5.11
N ARG A 81 3.49 10.95 6.18
CA ARG A 81 2.22 10.63 6.87
C ARG A 81 1.04 10.68 5.90
N TRP A 82 0.84 11.81 5.22
CA TRP A 82 -0.31 11.99 4.33
C TRP A 82 -0.23 11.11 3.07
N ALA A 83 0.98 10.89 2.54
CA ALA A 83 1.19 9.96 1.42
C ALA A 83 0.76 8.54 1.80
N ASN A 84 1.20 8.01 2.95
CA ASN A 84 0.81 6.66 3.39
C ASN A 84 -0.69 6.52 3.64
N ILE A 85 -1.33 7.56 4.21
CA ILE A 85 -2.78 7.55 4.43
C ILE A 85 -3.51 7.56 3.08
N GLY A 86 -3.22 8.52 2.21
CA GLY A 86 -3.91 8.69 0.94
C GLY A 86 -3.70 7.49 0.02
N VAL A 87 -2.45 7.06 -0.14
CA VAL A 87 -2.13 5.89 -0.97
C VAL A 87 -2.68 4.61 -0.36
N GLY A 88 -2.59 4.43 0.97
CA GLY A 88 -3.18 3.29 1.66
C GLY A 88 -4.69 3.15 1.40
N LEU A 89 -5.44 4.25 1.54
CA LEU A 89 -6.88 4.28 1.26
C LEU A 89 -7.20 4.04 -0.23
N LEU A 90 -6.41 4.62 -1.13
CA LEU A 90 -6.55 4.39 -2.57
C LEU A 90 -6.35 2.91 -2.91
N THR A 91 -5.28 2.28 -2.41
CA THR A 91 -5.01 0.87 -2.62
C THR A 91 -6.12 -0.02 -2.05
N MET A 92 -6.65 0.30 -0.85
CA MET A 92 -7.81 -0.42 -0.30
C MET A 92 -9.02 -0.35 -1.25
N ALA A 93 -9.35 0.85 -1.73
CA ALA A 93 -10.48 1.05 -2.62
C ALA A 93 -10.31 0.26 -3.94
N MET A 94 -9.11 0.26 -4.50
CA MET A 94 -8.78 -0.50 -5.71
C MET A 94 -8.94 -2.02 -5.49
N ILE A 95 -8.41 -2.56 -4.40
CA ILE A 95 -8.56 -3.99 -4.07
C ILE A 95 -10.03 -4.38 -3.95
N VAL A 96 -10.84 -3.58 -3.25
CA VAL A 96 -12.27 -3.85 -3.08
C VAL A 96 -13.01 -3.76 -4.42
N ALA A 97 -12.71 -2.75 -5.24
CA ALA A 97 -13.33 -2.56 -6.55
C ALA A 97 -13.03 -3.70 -7.53
N MET A 98 -11.87 -4.35 -7.41
CA MET A 98 -11.49 -5.49 -8.25
C MET A 98 -12.07 -6.82 -7.77
N ASN A 99 -12.63 -6.89 -6.56
CA ASN A 99 -13.11 -8.12 -5.92
C ASN A 99 -14.63 -8.10 -5.66
N LEU A 100 -15.43 -7.59 -6.61
CA LEU A 100 -16.89 -7.47 -6.44
C LEU A 100 -17.66 -8.80 -6.45
N LYS A 101 -17.06 -9.88 -6.96
CA LYS A 101 -17.60 -11.25 -6.95
C LYS A 101 -16.52 -12.24 -6.53
N PRO A 102 -16.06 -12.19 -5.27
CA PRO A 102 -14.88 -12.93 -4.86
C PRO A 102 -15.23 -14.40 -4.54
N ASP A 103 -14.31 -15.30 -4.88
CA ASP A 103 -14.24 -16.66 -4.36
C ASP A 103 -13.44 -16.69 -3.04
N LEU A 104 -13.21 -17.90 -2.50
CA LEU A 104 -12.65 -18.05 -1.16
C LEU A 104 -11.21 -17.54 -1.05
N ASP A 105 -10.38 -17.80 -2.04
CA ASP A 105 -9.00 -17.34 -2.08
C ASP A 105 -8.93 -15.83 -2.32
N ASN A 106 -9.77 -15.25 -3.18
CA ASN A 106 -9.86 -13.80 -3.33
C ASN A 106 -10.24 -13.09 -2.02
N VAL A 107 -11.21 -13.64 -1.26
CA VAL A 107 -11.56 -13.11 0.07
C VAL A 107 -10.38 -13.20 1.04
N PHE A 108 -9.64 -14.32 1.03
CA PHE A 108 -8.50 -14.51 1.92
C PHE A 108 -7.37 -13.50 1.64
N PHE A 109 -6.93 -13.39 0.38
CA PHE A 109 -5.87 -12.46 -0.02
C PHE A 109 -6.29 -11.01 0.22
N MET A 110 -7.52 -10.64 -0.16
CA MET A 110 -8.08 -9.31 0.12
C MET A 110 -8.06 -9.02 1.62
N GLY A 111 -8.47 -9.96 2.47
CA GLY A 111 -8.47 -9.79 3.93
C GLY A 111 -7.07 -9.47 4.48
N ILE A 112 -6.06 -10.24 4.07
CA ILE A 112 -4.67 -10.02 4.50
C ILE A 112 -4.14 -8.67 4.02
N GLN A 113 -4.39 -8.32 2.76
CA GLN A 113 -3.97 -7.04 2.19
C GLN A 113 -4.64 -5.85 2.90
N LEU A 114 -5.95 -5.93 3.18
CA LEU A 114 -6.68 -4.88 3.89
C LEU A 114 -6.17 -4.71 5.33
N ILE A 115 -5.88 -5.80 6.04
CA ILE A 115 -5.27 -5.73 7.38
C ILE A 115 -3.93 -5.00 7.34
N ALA A 116 -3.07 -5.31 6.37
CA ALA A 116 -1.78 -4.64 6.21
C ALA A 116 -1.94 -3.14 5.88
N LEU A 117 -2.86 -2.79 4.99
CA LEU A 117 -3.14 -1.40 4.64
C LEU A 117 -3.75 -0.64 5.83
N ILE A 118 -4.63 -1.26 6.62
CA ILE A 118 -5.17 -0.66 7.85
C ILE A 118 -4.03 -0.39 8.84
N ALA A 119 -3.07 -1.31 8.96
CA ALA A 119 -1.89 -1.09 9.77
C ALA A 119 -1.03 0.08 9.27
N ILE A 120 -0.80 0.19 7.96
CA ILE A 120 -0.09 1.33 7.33
C ILE A 120 -0.77 2.65 7.68
N VAL A 121 -2.09 2.75 7.44
CA VAL A 121 -2.87 3.97 7.73
C VAL A 121 -2.85 4.28 9.23
N GLY A 122 -3.01 3.27 10.09
CA GLY A 122 -3.00 3.43 11.54
C GLY A 122 -1.64 3.91 12.08
N ILE A 123 -0.53 3.36 11.55
CA ILE A 123 0.83 3.77 11.91
C ILE A 123 1.09 5.20 11.44
N ALA A 124 0.76 5.51 10.18
CA ALA A 124 0.93 6.84 9.62
C ALA A 124 0.09 7.89 10.37
N TRP A 125 -1.15 7.55 10.75
CA TRP A 125 -2.03 8.44 11.51
C TRP A 125 -1.50 8.77 12.90
N ARG A 126 -1.00 7.75 13.62
CA ARG A 126 -0.43 7.90 14.98
C ARG A 126 0.94 8.56 14.99
N TRP A 127 1.62 8.61 13.85
CA TRP A 127 2.90 9.29 13.73
C TRP A 127 2.70 10.81 13.76
N GLN A 128 2.66 11.38 14.96
CA GLN A 128 2.68 12.83 15.15
C GLN A 128 4.09 13.35 14.90
N THR A 129 4.22 14.28 13.96
CA THR A 129 5.40 15.14 13.85
C THR A 129 5.45 15.97 15.14
N PRO A 130 6.55 16.00 15.90
CA PRO A 130 6.72 17.03 16.92
C PRO A 130 6.52 18.37 16.23
N GLU A 131 5.51 19.13 16.64
CA GLU A 131 5.35 20.50 16.17
C GLU A 131 6.69 21.22 16.36
N ARG A 132 7.11 21.93 15.32
CA ARG A 132 8.30 22.78 15.35
C ARG A 132 7.97 24.03 16.17
N THR A 133 7.74 23.86 17.47
CA THR A 133 7.52 24.93 18.45
C THR A 133 8.83 25.23 19.18
N ASP A 134 9.92 25.38 18.41
CA ASP A 134 11.22 25.86 18.90
C ASP A 134 11.58 27.22 18.24
N ALA A 135 10.58 28.04 17.97
CA ALA A 135 10.77 29.39 17.48
C ALA A 135 9.83 30.34 18.21
N MET A 136 10.10 30.56 19.51
CA MET A 136 9.83 31.81 20.25
C MET A 136 10.16 31.63 21.74
N THR A 137 11.43 31.44 22.07
CA THR A 137 11.95 31.89 23.38
C THR A 137 13.02 32.93 23.10
N PRO A 138 12.69 34.24 23.13
CA PRO A 138 13.74 35.24 23.22
C PRO A 138 14.44 35.00 24.56
N GLN A 139 15.65 34.45 24.52
CA GLN A 139 16.60 34.57 25.62
C GLN A 139 16.98 36.06 25.72
N MET A 140 16.19 36.85 26.42
CA MET A 140 16.69 38.11 26.95
C MET A 140 17.52 37.79 28.19
N ARG A 141 18.83 37.67 27.96
CA ARG A 141 19.84 37.68 29.01
C ARG A 141 19.72 38.99 29.78
N GLY A 142 19.71 38.89 31.09
CA GLY A 142 19.95 40.02 31.97
C GLY A 142 21.34 40.60 31.73
N VAL A 143 21.39 41.92 31.62
CA VAL A 143 22.50 42.79 32.01
C VAL A 143 21.86 44.01 32.67
#